data_AF-A0AB38HXK7-F1
#
_entry.id   AF-A0AB38HXK7-F1
#
_cell.length_a   1.000
_cell.length_b   1.000
_cell.length_c   1.000
_cell.angle_alpha   90.00
_cell.angle_beta   90.00
_cell.angle_gamma   90.00
#
_symmetry.space_group_name_H-M   'P 1'
#
loop_
_entity.id
_entity.type
_entity.pdbx_description
1 polymer ?
#
loop_
_entity_poly.entity_id
_entity_poly.type
_entity_poly.pdbx_seq_one_letter_code
_entity_poly.pdbx_strand_id
1 'polypeptide(L)'
;MGMKSVCISRSARILLGLGLTLLSFASDARACAICFSGLAITPGQKLDAADEAVLATPFGSQGHFRVIEIVKGAGAVGNVIVQPGLAIPVADAVMSVDGLTVGVGEPPKLEEKPLLLLRDTVSETWTSLGAMPAAYAGWLRQLAETKRSGERPKRIWPQLTLTSSYLSDAEWRVRVAVLAPQLESPEPLVAAIAYGELSRAPYAIARLLKPSLEAGQIAAWINDPKLASRRAAYTLLLGIAGGPDTAVALEQQIDAAMRTRDATNLSAMLAADLELRGPRRVDWIEQTYFADRQRTLPEIRAALLALSVHGSAEGTVPRRRVVEAYLYFIKARKPMAGFVAMELADWEAWDATADYVAIIRSKSVRDPAELFAILSYLKLSPLTTAQTASLPSTDQQE
;
A
#
# COMPACT_ATOMS: atom_id res chain seq x y z
N MET A 1 26.16 -56.53 -21.20
CA MET A 1 26.46 -55.08 -21.32
C MET A 1 25.62 -54.37 -20.26
N GLY A 2 26.26 -53.88 -19.20
CA GLY A 2 25.58 -53.45 -17.97
C GLY A 2 24.87 -52.10 -18.10
N MET A 3 23.59 -52.07 -17.75
CA MET A 3 22.82 -50.85 -17.56
C MET A 3 23.02 -50.37 -16.13
N LYS A 4 23.81 -49.30 -15.97
CA LYS A 4 24.05 -48.66 -14.67
C LYS A 4 22.85 -47.80 -14.28
N SER A 5 22.30 -48.08 -13.10
CA SER A 5 21.41 -47.18 -12.35
C SER A 5 22.04 -45.81 -12.16
N VAL A 6 21.28 -44.74 -12.42
CA VAL A 6 21.56 -43.41 -11.87
C VAL A 6 20.51 -43.12 -10.81
N CYS A 7 20.97 -43.21 -9.56
CA CYS A 7 20.25 -42.87 -8.36
C CYS A 7 20.23 -41.34 -8.24
N ILE A 8 19.10 -40.68 -8.52
CA ILE A 8 18.93 -39.24 -8.29
C ILE A 8 18.52 -39.06 -6.84
N SER A 9 19.42 -38.46 -6.06
CA SER A 9 19.29 -38.22 -4.62
C SER A 9 18.04 -37.42 -4.25
N ARG A 10 17.44 -37.78 -3.11
CA ARG A 10 16.24 -37.16 -2.49
C ARG A 10 16.48 -35.75 -1.91
N SER A 11 17.56 -35.05 -2.24
CA SER A 11 18.00 -33.84 -1.52
C SER A 11 17.59 -32.50 -2.13
N ALA A 12 16.66 -32.46 -3.10
CA ALA A 12 16.32 -31.23 -3.84
C ALA A 12 14.83 -30.79 -3.73
N ARG A 13 14.17 -31.06 -2.59
CA ARG A 13 12.77 -30.60 -2.36
C ARG A 13 12.55 -30.03 -0.96
N ILE A 14 13.40 -29.10 -0.51
CA ILE A 14 13.04 -28.20 0.60
C ILE A 14 13.73 -26.85 0.34
N LEU A 15 13.12 -25.99 -0.47
CA LEU A 15 13.43 -24.55 -0.55
C LEU A 15 12.21 -23.79 -1.10
N LEU A 16 11.02 -24.08 -0.55
CA LEU A 16 9.91 -23.14 -0.54
C LEU A 16 9.55 -22.91 0.93
N GLY A 17 10.28 -22.00 1.56
CA GLY A 17 10.01 -21.52 2.91
C GLY A 17 9.81 -20.02 2.87
N LEU A 18 8.56 -19.61 3.12
CA LEU A 18 8.06 -18.26 3.36
C LEU A 18 9.13 -17.15 3.46
N GLY A 19 9.31 -16.40 2.38
CA GLY A 19 9.80 -15.03 2.47
C GLY A 19 8.67 -14.13 2.95
N LEU A 20 8.43 -14.08 4.26
CA LEU A 20 7.48 -13.14 4.83
C LEU A 20 8.24 -11.87 5.24
N THR A 21 8.26 -10.91 4.34
CA THR A 21 8.93 -9.62 4.48
C THR A 21 8.26 -8.77 5.56
N LEU A 22 9.02 -8.41 6.60
CA LEU A 22 8.66 -7.36 7.55
C LEU A 22 8.66 -6.01 6.82
N LEU A 23 7.48 -5.48 6.54
CA LEU A 23 7.31 -4.12 6.04
C LEU A 23 7.76 -3.15 7.16
N SER A 24 8.89 -2.48 6.97
CA SER A 24 9.44 -1.45 7.87
C SER A 24 9.09 -0.06 7.33
N PHE A 25 8.61 0.87 8.17
CA PHE A 25 7.83 2.08 7.81
C PHE A 25 8.47 3.45 8.15
N ALA A 26 9.67 3.78 7.67
CA ALA A 26 10.23 5.14 7.61
C ALA A 26 9.32 6.24 6.98
N SER A 27 9.38 7.45 7.54
CA SER A 27 8.46 8.59 7.41
C SER A 27 8.67 9.54 6.22
N ASP A 28 8.82 9.03 4.99
CA ASP A 28 8.68 9.85 3.76
C ASP A 28 7.43 9.40 2.99
N ALA A 29 6.51 10.32 2.65
CA ALA A 29 5.24 10.16 1.90
C ALA A 29 4.94 8.72 1.40
N ARG A 30 4.53 7.85 2.32
CA ARG A 30 4.29 6.43 2.03
C ARG A 30 2.87 6.17 1.59
N ALA A 31 2.70 5.23 0.67
CA ALA A 31 1.38 4.68 0.37
C ALA A 31 0.75 4.07 1.62
N CYS A 32 -0.57 4.24 1.76
CA CYS A 32 -1.36 3.57 2.78
C CYS A 32 -1.19 2.04 2.67
N ALA A 33 -0.54 1.43 3.66
CA ALA A 33 -0.21 0.01 3.65
C ALA A 33 -1.43 -0.94 3.74
N ILE A 34 -2.59 -0.42 4.16
CA ILE A 34 -3.89 -1.12 4.10
C ILE A 34 -4.49 -1.01 2.70
N CYS A 35 -4.30 0.13 2.03
CA CYS A 35 -4.96 0.48 0.79
C CYS A 35 -4.22 -0.06 -0.45
N PHE A 36 -2.90 -0.24 -0.35
CA PHE A 36 -2.03 -0.63 -1.45
C PHE A 36 -1.09 -1.76 -1.04
N SER A 37 -1.21 -2.91 -1.71
CA SER A 37 -0.36 -4.08 -1.45
C SER A 37 1.09 -3.92 -1.93
N GLY A 38 1.38 -2.93 -2.78
CA GLY A 38 2.73 -2.72 -3.31
C GLY A 38 3.17 -3.69 -4.40
N LEU A 39 2.29 -4.61 -4.81
CA LEU A 39 2.62 -5.73 -5.71
C LEU A 39 2.43 -5.41 -7.20
N ALA A 40 1.79 -4.29 -7.53
CA ALA A 40 1.52 -3.90 -8.90
C ALA A 40 1.68 -2.39 -9.12
N ILE A 41 2.21 -2.02 -10.29
CA ILE A 41 2.32 -0.63 -10.74
C ILE A 41 0.95 -0.18 -11.26
N THR A 42 0.39 0.85 -10.64
CA THR A 42 -0.92 1.41 -11.01
C THR A 42 -0.86 2.14 -12.36
N PRO A 43 -1.99 2.28 -13.08
CA PRO A 43 -2.05 3.09 -14.30
C PRO A 43 -1.57 4.54 -14.11
N GLY A 44 -1.88 5.16 -12.96
CA GLY A 44 -1.39 6.50 -12.63
C GLY A 44 0.12 6.58 -12.47
N GLN A 45 0.76 5.57 -11.84
CA GLN A 45 2.22 5.47 -11.81
C GLN A 45 2.84 5.32 -13.20
N LYS A 46 2.21 4.56 -14.10
CA LYS A 46 2.68 4.44 -15.49
C LYS A 46 2.61 5.78 -16.21
N LEU A 47 1.54 6.54 -16.01
CA LEU A 47 1.39 7.90 -16.54
C LEU A 47 2.46 8.87 -15.98
N ASP A 48 2.71 8.81 -14.67
CA ASP A 48 3.73 9.63 -14.01
C ASP A 48 5.15 9.31 -14.52
N ALA A 49 5.41 8.04 -14.84
CA ALA A 49 6.70 7.55 -15.34
C ALA A 49 6.92 7.79 -16.84
N ALA A 50 5.85 7.81 -17.65
CA ALA A 50 5.95 8.01 -19.10
C ALA A 50 6.50 9.41 -19.44
N ASP A 51 7.32 9.51 -20.48
CA ASP A 51 7.83 10.80 -20.97
C ASP A 51 6.78 11.50 -21.83
N GLU A 52 6.04 10.72 -22.62
CA GLU A 52 4.92 11.21 -23.43
C GLU A 52 3.64 10.42 -23.10
N ALA A 53 2.52 11.13 -23.12
CA ALA A 53 1.19 10.53 -22.99
C ALA A 53 0.21 11.25 -23.92
N VAL A 54 -0.60 10.48 -24.64
CA VAL A 54 -1.57 11.01 -25.61
C VAL A 54 -2.86 10.21 -25.60
N LEU A 55 -3.96 10.83 -26.01
CA LEU A 55 -5.13 10.09 -26.49
C LEU A 55 -5.05 10.00 -28.00
N ALA A 56 -5.18 8.79 -28.54
CA ALA A 56 -5.08 8.53 -29.97
C ALA A 56 -6.15 7.54 -30.44
N THR A 57 -6.74 7.81 -31.59
CA THR A 57 -7.73 6.91 -32.20
C THR A 57 -7.05 5.99 -33.22
N PRO A 58 -7.35 4.69 -33.23
CA PRO A 58 -6.88 3.80 -34.29
C PRO A 58 -7.37 4.31 -35.65
N PHE A 59 -6.51 4.28 -36.68
CA PHE A 59 -6.90 4.67 -38.03
C PHE A 59 -6.18 3.83 -39.08
N GLY A 60 -6.88 3.49 -40.17
CA GLY A 60 -6.28 2.73 -41.28
C GLY A 60 -5.89 1.31 -40.86
N SER A 61 -4.61 0.94 -41.03
CA SER A 61 -4.07 -0.38 -40.73
C SER A 61 -3.82 -0.61 -39.23
N GLN A 62 -3.76 -1.88 -38.81
CA GLN A 62 -3.39 -2.23 -37.44
C GLN A 62 -2.05 -1.61 -37.03
N GLY A 63 -1.98 -1.10 -35.80
CA GLY A 63 -0.79 -0.44 -35.26
C GLY A 63 -0.65 1.04 -35.62
N HIS A 64 -1.60 1.62 -36.36
CA HIS A 64 -1.60 3.05 -36.69
C HIS A 64 -2.63 3.81 -35.84
N PHE A 65 -2.16 4.87 -35.18
CA PHE A 65 -2.99 5.69 -34.30
C PHE A 65 -2.78 7.17 -34.60
N ARG A 66 -3.88 7.94 -34.64
CA ARG A 66 -3.84 9.38 -34.85
C ARG A 66 -4.05 10.05 -33.51
N VAL A 67 -3.08 10.85 -33.11
CA VAL A 67 -3.15 11.63 -31.88
C VAL A 67 -4.27 12.66 -32.00
N ILE A 68 -5.17 12.66 -31.03
CA ILE A 68 -6.26 13.63 -30.94
C ILE A 68 -6.10 14.60 -29.77
N GLU A 69 -5.40 14.18 -28.70
CA GLU A 69 -5.12 15.02 -27.54
C GLU A 69 -3.73 14.72 -26.99
N ILE A 70 -2.99 15.76 -26.61
CA ILE A 70 -1.71 15.65 -25.89
C ILE A 70 -1.97 15.73 -24.40
N VAL A 71 -1.56 14.72 -23.63
CA VAL A 71 -1.67 14.69 -22.17
C VAL A 71 -0.35 15.12 -21.51
N LYS A 72 0.78 14.64 -22.04
CA LYS A 72 2.14 14.91 -21.54
C LYS A 72 3.14 14.82 -22.69
N GLY A 73 4.20 15.63 -22.67
CA GLY A 73 5.29 15.59 -23.66
C GLY A 73 5.14 16.61 -24.81
N ALA A 74 6.05 16.57 -25.77
CA ALA A 74 6.21 17.58 -26.83
C ALA A 74 5.54 17.24 -28.18
N GLY A 75 4.60 16.27 -28.20
CA GLY A 75 3.87 15.88 -29.41
C GLY A 75 2.86 16.92 -29.92
N ALA A 76 2.29 16.68 -31.10
CA ALA A 76 1.24 17.51 -31.69
C ALA A 76 -0.01 16.69 -32.02
N VAL A 77 -1.18 17.33 -31.90
CA VAL A 77 -2.45 16.77 -32.37
C VAL A 77 -2.38 16.55 -33.88
N GLY A 78 -2.89 15.41 -34.33
CA GLY A 78 -2.82 14.96 -35.72
C GLY A 78 -1.61 14.08 -36.04
N ASN A 79 -0.58 14.04 -35.18
CA ASN A 79 0.57 13.16 -35.35
C ASN A 79 0.14 11.70 -35.47
N VAL A 80 0.88 10.96 -36.29
CA VAL A 80 0.65 9.53 -36.52
C VAL A 80 1.65 8.72 -35.70
N ILE A 81 1.15 7.84 -34.86
CA ILE A 81 1.91 6.83 -34.14
C ILE A 81 1.82 5.53 -34.92
N VAL A 82 2.97 4.92 -35.20
CA VAL A 82 3.08 3.60 -35.82
C VAL A 82 3.74 2.66 -34.83
N GLN A 83 2.94 1.79 -34.21
CA GLN A 83 3.40 0.77 -33.27
C GLN A 83 2.78 -0.58 -33.64
N PRO A 84 3.47 -1.38 -34.47
CA PRO A 84 3.04 -2.73 -34.79
C PRO A 84 2.89 -3.57 -33.53
N GLY A 85 1.83 -4.37 -33.46
CA GLY A 85 1.59 -5.28 -32.33
C GLY A 85 1.13 -4.61 -31.03
N LEU A 86 0.79 -3.31 -31.05
CA LEU A 86 0.19 -2.63 -29.89
C LEU A 86 -1.20 -3.23 -29.62
N ALA A 87 -1.24 -4.23 -28.74
CA ALA A 87 -2.47 -4.86 -28.29
C ALA A 87 -3.26 -3.88 -27.41
N ILE A 88 -4.56 -3.77 -27.68
CA ILE A 88 -5.50 -3.06 -26.81
C ILE A 88 -5.68 -3.93 -25.56
N PRO A 89 -5.37 -3.45 -24.35
CA PRO A 89 -5.65 -4.21 -23.14
C PRO A 89 -7.14 -4.52 -23.07
N VAL A 90 -7.49 -5.79 -22.91
CA VAL A 90 -8.86 -6.23 -22.64
C VAL A 90 -9.31 -5.54 -21.35
N ALA A 91 -10.52 -4.98 -21.34
CA ALA A 91 -11.03 -3.99 -20.39
C ALA A 91 -11.13 -4.43 -18.91
N ASP A 92 -10.58 -5.57 -18.53
CA ASP A 92 -10.55 -6.09 -17.16
C ASP A 92 -9.13 -6.15 -16.60
N ALA A 93 -8.45 -5.01 -16.56
CA ALA A 93 -7.27 -4.87 -15.69
C ALA A 93 -7.74 -4.81 -14.23
N VAL A 94 -8.16 -5.96 -13.70
CA VAL A 94 -8.34 -6.14 -12.26
C VAL A 94 -6.94 -6.10 -11.65
N MET A 95 -6.73 -5.19 -10.71
CA MET A 95 -5.56 -5.23 -9.83
C MET A 95 -5.67 -6.50 -8.97
N SER A 96 -5.16 -7.62 -9.49
CA SER A 96 -4.99 -8.85 -8.75
C SER A 96 -3.62 -8.86 -8.08
N VAL A 97 -3.55 -9.47 -6.90
CA VAL A 97 -2.33 -9.71 -6.11
C VAL A 97 -1.28 -10.49 -6.90
N ASP A 98 -1.68 -11.22 -7.95
CA ASP A 98 -0.82 -12.10 -8.75
C ASP A 98 -0.35 -11.49 -10.09
N GLY A 99 -0.42 -10.16 -10.23
CA GLY A 99 -0.06 -9.47 -11.48
C GLY A 99 -1.22 -9.39 -12.47
N LEU A 100 -0.97 -8.75 -13.61
CA LEU A 100 -1.93 -8.58 -14.71
C LEU A 100 -2.43 -9.94 -15.21
N THR A 101 -3.56 -10.42 -14.70
CA THR A 101 -4.27 -11.53 -15.34
C THR A 101 -4.93 -10.97 -16.59
N VAL A 102 -4.43 -11.39 -17.75
CA VAL A 102 -5.13 -11.17 -19.03
C VAL A 102 -6.44 -11.92 -18.94
N GLY A 103 -7.55 -11.19 -18.83
CA GLY A 103 -8.87 -11.79 -18.99
C GLY A 103 -8.92 -12.48 -20.36
N VAL A 104 -9.16 -13.79 -20.38
CA VAL A 104 -9.42 -14.54 -21.61
C VAL A 104 -10.86 -14.21 -22.03
N GLY A 105 -11.04 -12.97 -22.47
CA GLY A 105 -12.25 -12.46 -23.10
C GLY A 105 -11.96 -12.21 -24.57
N GLU A 106 -12.94 -12.49 -25.41
CA GLU A 106 -12.92 -12.13 -26.82
C GLU A 106 -12.59 -10.63 -26.97
N PRO A 107 -11.70 -10.22 -27.90
CA PRO A 107 -11.33 -8.82 -28.05
C PRO A 107 -12.59 -7.99 -28.27
N PRO A 108 -12.84 -6.93 -27.47
CA PRO A 108 -14.00 -6.08 -27.68
C PRO A 108 -13.93 -5.54 -29.11
N LYS A 109 -15.08 -5.54 -29.80
CA LYS A 109 -15.21 -4.80 -31.07
C LYS A 109 -14.70 -3.38 -30.81
N LEU A 110 -13.84 -2.88 -31.71
CA LEU A 110 -13.30 -1.52 -31.67
C LEU A 110 -14.48 -0.54 -31.52
N GLU A 111 -14.79 -0.16 -30.29
CA GLU A 111 -15.55 1.06 -30.07
C GLU A 111 -14.60 2.19 -30.49
N GLU A 112 -15.10 3.17 -31.21
CA GLU A 112 -14.40 4.36 -31.75
C GLU A 112 -13.71 5.23 -30.67
N LYS A 113 -13.62 4.73 -29.44
CA LYS A 113 -13.07 5.40 -28.28
C LYS A 113 -11.55 5.51 -28.41
N PRO A 114 -10.98 6.70 -28.18
CA PRO A 114 -9.54 6.91 -28.14
C PRO A 114 -8.86 5.98 -27.13
N LEU A 115 -7.59 5.65 -27.38
CA LEU A 115 -6.73 4.93 -26.46
C LEU A 115 -5.80 5.90 -25.74
N LEU A 116 -5.59 5.69 -24.44
CA LEU A 116 -4.50 6.35 -23.70
C LEU A 116 -3.20 5.60 -23.98
N LEU A 117 -2.33 6.25 -24.76
CA LEU A 117 -1.03 5.72 -25.15
C LEU A 117 0.08 6.44 -24.37
N LEU A 118 1.04 5.65 -23.89
CA LEU A 118 2.21 6.12 -23.16
C LEU A 118 3.48 5.76 -23.93
N ARG A 119 4.47 6.65 -23.91
CA ARG A 119 5.80 6.40 -24.45
C ARG A 119 6.86 6.59 -23.38
N ASP A 120 7.78 5.64 -23.31
CA ASP A 120 9.05 5.78 -22.61
C ASP A 120 10.13 6.10 -23.66
N THR A 121 10.86 7.21 -23.47
CA THR A 121 11.89 7.65 -24.41
C THR A 121 13.12 6.74 -24.42
N VAL A 122 13.34 5.95 -23.38
CA VAL A 122 14.44 4.99 -23.30
C VAL A 122 14.14 3.76 -24.17
N SER A 123 12.92 3.23 -24.09
CA SER A 123 12.52 2.09 -24.93
C SER A 123 12.06 2.50 -26.32
N GLU A 124 11.73 3.78 -26.52
CA GLU A 124 11.09 4.35 -27.71
C GLU A 124 9.77 3.68 -28.10
N THR A 125 9.20 2.84 -27.24
CA THR A 125 7.98 2.07 -27.51
C THR A 125 6.74 2.75 -26.96
N TRP A 126 5.66 2.67 -27.74
CA TRP A 126 4.32 3.02 -27.26
C TRP A 126 3.65 1.83 -26.58
N THR A 127 2.99 2.08 -25.46
CA THR A 127 2.15 1.13 -24.74
C THR A 127 0.75 1.70 -24.55
N SER A 128 -0.27 0.84 -24.53
CA SER A 128 -1.66 1.26 -24.31
C SER A 128 -2.06 0.97 -22.87
N LEU A 129 -2.67 1.95 -22.20
CA LEU A 129 -3.33 1.76 -20.91
C LEU A 129 -4.80 1.32 -21.05
N GLY A 130 -5.39 1.47 -22.23
CA GLY A 130 -6.79 1.15 -22.50
C GLY A 130 -7.55 2.29 -23.14
N ALA A 131 -8.84 2.04 -23.43
CA ALA A 131 -9.73 3.01 -24.04
C ALA A 131 -10.24 4.05 -23.02
N MET A 132 -10.36 5.32 -23.45
CA MET A 132 -10.91 6.42 -22.67
C MET A 132 -11.44 7.54 -23.57
N PRO A 133 -12.57 8.18 -23.24
CA PRO A 133 -13.07 9.33 -23.99
C PRO A 133 -12.11 10.53 -23.99
N ALA A 134 -12.06 11.27 -25.10
CA ALA A 134 -11.25 12.48 -25.24
C ALA A 134 -11.56 13.57 -24.20
N ALA A 135 -12.80 13.60 -23.69
CA ALA A 135 -13.25 14.53 -22.65
C ALA A 135 -12.39 14.47 -21.36
N TYR A 136 -11.71 13.36 -21.09
CA TYR A 136 -10.83 13.20 -19.94
C TYR A 136 -9.41 13.73 -20.16
N ALA A 137 -9.07 14.25 -21.34
CA ALA A 137 -7.73 14.81 -21.60
C ALA A 137 -7.35 15.92 -20.63
N GLY A 138 -8.30 16.82 -20.30
CA GLY A 138 -8.07 17.89 -19.32
C GLY A 138 -7.78 17.35 -17.92
N TRP A 139 -8.53 16.33 -17.49
CA TRP A 139 -8.32 15.66 -16.21
C TRP A 139 -6.97 14.93 -16.15
N LEU A 140 -6.57 14.25 -17.22
CA LEU A 140 -5.27 13.59 -17.31
C LEU A 140 -4.10 14.59 -17.25
N ARG A 141 -4.24 15.77 -17.88
CA ARG A 141 -3.25 16.86 -17.77
C ARG A 141 -3.12 17.35 -16.34
N GLN A 142 -4.25 17.64 -15.68
CA GLN A 142 -4.25 18.04 -14.27
C GLN A 142 -3.56 16.99 -13.38
N LEU A 143 -3.82 15.70 -13.64
CA LEU A 143 -3.18 14.60 -12.93
C LEU A 143 -1.66 14.61 -13.15
N ALA A 144 -1.20 14.70 -14.41
CA ALA A 144 0.21 14.74 -14.77
C ALA A 144 0.95 15.96 -14.17
N GLU A 145 0.26 17.11 -14.07
CA GLU A 145 0.80 18.37 -13.54
C GLU A 145 0.95 18.40 -12.01
N THR A 146 0.39 17.44 -11.27
CA THR A 146 0.56 17.43 -9.81
C THR A 146 1.96 17.02 -9.39
N LYS A 147 2.71 16.31 -10.25
CA LYS A 147 4.13 15.97 -10.01
C LYS A 147 4.99 17.12 -10.52
N ARG A 148 5.28 18.08 -9.65
CA ARG A 148 5.99 19.33 -9.97
C ARG A 148 7.47 19.24 -9.61
N SER A 149 7.80 18.46 -8.60
CA SER A 149 9.16 18.24 -8.16
C SER A 149 9.83 17.11 -8.96
N GLY A 150 11.08 17.33 -9.38
CA GLY A 150 11.95 16.28 -9.90
C GLY A 150 12.59 15.44 -8.78
N GLU A 151 12.14 15.63 -7.54
CA GLU A 151 12.76 15.08 -6.35
C GLU A 151 12.47 13.58 -6.28
N ARG A 152 13.54 12.78 -6.20
CA ARG A 152 13.41 11.34 -6.00
C ARG A 152 13.36 11.09 -4.49
N PRO A 153 12.37 10.34 -3.97
CA PRO A 153 12.29 10.02 -2.56
C PRO A 153 13.57 9.28 -2.14
N LYS A 154 14.03 9.55 -0.92
CA LYS A 154 15.20 8.88 -0.36
C LYS A 154 14.92 7.38 -0.33
N ARG A 155 15.80 6.57 -0.93
CA ARG A 155 15.73 5.11 -0.81
C ARG A 155 16.14 4.74 0.62
N ILE A 156 15.18 4.42 1.47
CA ILE A 156 15.48 3.94 2.83
C ILE A 156 15.39 2.41 2.78
N TRP A 157 16.51 1.72 2.98
CA TRP A 157 16.50 0.27 3.04
C TRP A 157 15.85 -0.19 4.37
N PRO A 158 14.97 -1.22 4.40
CA PRO A 158 14.59 -2.14 3.32
C PRO A 158 13.21 -1.79 2.70
N GLN A 159 13.05 -0.62 2.08
CA GLN A 159 11.84 -0.31 1.31
C GLN A 159 11.85 -0.96 -0.07
N LEU A 160 10.70 -1.45 -0.50
CA LEU A 160 10.45 -1.80 -1.90
C LEU A 160 10.19 -0.52 -2.70
N THR A 161 10.94 -0.31 -3.78
CA THR A 161 10.84 0.86 -4.68
C THR A 161 9.44 1.05 -5.30
N LEU A 162 8.58 0.03 -5.22
CA LEU A 162 7.22 0.02 -5.78
C LEU A 162 6.18 0.68 -4.86
N THR A 163 6.45 0.77 -3.56
CA THR A 163 5.53 1.34 -2.56
C THR A 163 5.84 2.80 -2.21
N SER A 164 6.99 3.33 -2.62
CA SER A 164 7.29 4.75 -2.44
C SER A 164 6.44 5.61 -3.38
N SER A 165 5.81 6.65 -2.83
CA SER A 165 5.32 7.74 -3.66
C SER A 165 6.47 8.68 -3.98
N TYR A 166 6.52 9.16 -5.21
CA TYR A 166 7.43 10.22 -5.65
C TYR A 166 6.81 11.60 -5.46
N LEU A 167 5.61 11.68 -4.88
CA LEU A 167 4.93 12.93 -4.58
C LEU A 167 5.20 13.32 -3.14
N SER A 168 5.57 14.58 -2.93
CA SER A 168 5.54 15.23 -1.62
C SER A 168 4.10 15.32 -1.09
N ASP A 169 3.94 15.56 0.22
CA ASP A 169 2.63 15.74 0.83
C ASP A 169 1.82 16.87 0.17
N ALA A 170 2.46 17.96 -0.24
CA ALA A 170 1.80 19.09 -0.91
C ALA A 170 1.27 18.68 -2.30
N GLU A 171 2.04 17.92 -3.07
CA GLU A 171 1.62 17.39 -4.37
C GLU A 171 0.50 16.37 -4.22
N TRP A 172 0.59 15.53 -3.18
CA TRP A 172 -0.45 14.59 -2.81
C TRP A 172 -1.78 15.27 -2.50
N ARG A 173 -1.78 16.40 -1.78
CA ARG A 173 -3.01 17.18 -1.51
C ARG A 173 -3.72 17.61 -2.80
N VAL A 174 -2.96 18.05 -3.80
CA VAL A 174 -3.51 18.41 -5.11
C VAL A 174 -4.01 17.17 -5.85
N ARG A 175 -3.21 16.10 -5.87
CA ARG A 175 -3.50 14.82 -6.53
C ARG A 175 -4.82 14.19 -6.04
N VAL A 176 -5.05 14.16 -4.72
CA VAL A 176 -6.28 13.57 -4.18
C VAL A 176 -7.53 14.39 -4.49
N ALA A 177 -7.43 15.71 -4.58
CA ALA A 177 -8.56 16.56 -4.97
C ALA A 177 -8.96 16.34 -6.44
N VAL A 178 -7.99 16.09 -7.33
CA VAL A 178 -8.22 15.80 -8.76
C VAL A 178 -8.86 14.42 -8.98
N LEU A 179 -8.49 13.41 -8.18
CA LEU A 179 -9.00 12.04 -8.36
C LEU A 179 -10.35 11.79 -7.67
N ALA A 180 -10.67 12.50 -6.57
CA ALA A 180 -11.83 12.18 -5.74
C ALA A 180 -13.17 12.14 -6.52
N PRO A 181 -13.47 13.08 -7.43
CA PRO A 181 -14.71 13.04 -8.23
C PRO A 181 -14.76 11.88 -9.23
N GLN A 182 -13.62 11.23 -9.48
CA GLN A 182 -13.46 10.15 -10.47
C GLN A 182 -13.40 8.76 -9.83
N LEU A 183 -13.53 8.65 -8.50
CA LEU A 183 -13.68 7.38 -7.82
C LEU A 183 -14.95 6.68 -8.32
N GLU A 184 -14.78 5.46 -8.81
CA GLU A 184 -15.84 4.69 -9.46
C GLU A 184 -16.56 5.43 -10.60
N SER A 185 -15.80 6.22 -11.37
CA SER A 185 -16.24 6.73 -12.67
C SER A 185 -16.82 5.60 -13.54
N PRO A 186 -17.88 5.86 -14.33
CA PRO A 186 -18.43 4.87 -15.26
C PRO A 186 -17.42 4.45 -16.34
N GLU A 187 -16.36 5.23 -16.56
CA GLU A 187 -15.26 4.87 -17.46
C GLU A 187 -14.21 4.02 -16.70
N PRO A 188 -14.05 2.71 -17.03
CA PRO A 188 -13.24 1.79 -16.22
C PRO A 188 -11.79 2.22 -16.03
N LEU A 189 -11.14 2.75 -17.07
CA LEU A 189 -9.75 3.21 -16.97
C LEU A 189 -9.62 4.46 -16.09
N VAL A 190 -10.62 5.36 -16.12
CA VAL A 190 -10.66 6.54 -15.25
C VAL A 190 -10.79 6.10 -13.79
N ALA A 191 -11.74 5.19 -13.50
CA ALA A 191 -11.91 4.63 -12.16
C ALA A 191 -10.67 3.88 -11.68
N ALA A 192 -10.00 3.11 -12.56
CA ALA A 192 -8.78 2.37 -12.22
C ALA A 192 -7.60 3.31 -11.90
N ILE A 193 -7.43 4.40 -12.65
CA ILE A 193 -6.43 5.43 -12.34
C ILE A 193 -6.77 6.10 -11.01
N ALA A 194 -8.01 6.55 -10.82
CA ALA A 194 -8.42 7.25 -9.60
C ALA A 194 -8.25 6.38 -8.35
N TYR A 195 -8.70 5.13 -8.41
CA TYR A 195 -8.51 4.15 -7.33
C TYR A 195 -7.03 3.86 -7.08
N GLY A 196 -6.23 3.63 -8.13
CA GLY A 196 -4.80 3.35 -7.98
C GLY A 196 -4.04 4.48 -7.28
N GLU A 197 -4.39 5.72 -7.60
CA GLU A 197 -3.83 6.92 -6.96
C GLU A 197 -4.32 7.08 -5.51
N LEU A 198 -5.61 6.85 -5.24
CA LEU A 198 -6.17 6.83 -3.88
C LEU A 198 -5.44 5.80 -3.00
N SER A 199 -5.29 4.56 -3.50
CA SER A 199 -4.62 3.48 -2.76
C SER A 199 -3.20 3.84 -2.37
N ARG A 200 -2.52 4.61 -3.22
CA ARG A 200 -1.14 5.07 -2.99
C ARG A 200 -1.04 6.33 -2.14
N ALA A 201 -2.14 7.03 -1.88
CA ALA A 201 -2.10 8.23 -1.06
C ALA A 201 -1.74 7.86 0.40
N PRO A 202 -0.89 8.66 1.08
CA PRO A 202 -0.69 8.51 2.52
C PRO A 202 -2.00 8.65 3.27
N TYR A 203 -2.17 7.90 4.36
CA TYR A 203 -3.43 7.92 5.12
C TYR A 203 -3.79 9.33 5.63
N ALA A 204 -2.79 10.11 6.07
CA ALA A 204 -2.98 11.52 6.45
C ALA A 204 -3.55 12.39 5.31
N ILE A 205 -3.15 12.12 4.07
CA ILE A 205 -3.65 12.81 2.87
C ILE A 205 -5.07 12.33 2.55
N ALA A 206 -5.35 11.03 2.60
CA ALA A 206 -6.69 10.48 2.35
C ALA A 206 -7.75 11.09 3.29
N ARG A 207 -7.40 11.38 4.54
CA ARG A 207 -8.30 12.06 5.50
C ARG A 207 -8.78 13.44 5.03
N LEU A 208 -8.01 14.12 4.19
CA LEU A 208 -8.39 15.43 3.63
C LEU A 208 -9.55 15.34 2.64
N LEU A 209 -9.86 14.14 2.15
CA LEU A 209 -11.00 13.91 1.27
C LEU A 209 -12.34 14.00 1.99
N LYS A 210 -12.38 14.01 3.33
CA LYS A 210 -13.63 14.02 4.11
C LYS A 210 -14.74 14.93 3.55
N PRO A 211 -14.48 16.19 3.14
CA PRO A 211 -15.53 17.07 2.63
C PRO A 211 -16.18 16.63 1.30
N SER A 212 -15.53 15.75 0.54
CA SER A 212 -15.99 15.24 -0.75
C SER A 212 -16.49 13.80 -0.70
N LEU A 213 -16.60 13.20 0.49
CA LEU A 213 -16.96 11.80 0.66
C LEU A 213 -18.37 11.65 1.22
N GLU A 214 -19.17 10.80 0.56
CA GLU A 214 -20.51 10.45 1.00
C GLU A 214 -20.51 9.03 1.60
N ALA A 215 -20.74 8.92 2.91
CA ALA A 215 -20.64 7.65 3.63
C ALA A 215 -21.59 6.57 3.06
N GLY A 216 -22.80 6.94 2.66
CA GLY A 216 -23.78 6.02 2.05
C GLY A 216 -23.31 5.47 0.71
N GLN A 217 -22.66 6.30 -0.12
CA GLN A 217 -22.10 5.87 -1.40
C GLN A 217 -20.92 4.91 -1.19
N ILE A 218 -20.03 5.22 -0.25
CA ILE A 218 -18.88 4.36 0.08
C ILE A 218 -19.36 3.01 0.63
N ALA A 219 -20.39 3.01 1.48
CA ALA A 219 -20.99 1.78 1.98
C ALA A 219 -21.57 0.92 0.84
N ALA A 220 -22.18 1.54 -0.18
CA ALA A 220 -22.62 0.82 -1.38
C ALA A 220 -21.43 0.19 -2.14
N TRP A 221 -20.32 0.91 -2.31
CA TRP A 221 -19.12 0.38 -2.96
C TRP A 221 -18.49 -0.78 -2.20
N ILE A 222 -18.43 -0.73 -0.86
CA ILE A 222 -17.89 -1.82 -0.03
C ILE A 222 -18.68 -3.13 -0.22
N ASN A 223 -20.00 -3.00 -0.41
CA ASN A 223 -20.91 -4.12 -0.58
C ASN A 223 -21.01 -4.62 -2.04
N ASP A 224 -20.43 -3.91 -3.01
CA ASP A 224 -20.39 -4.37 -4.40
C ASP A 224 -19.32 -5.47 -4.56
N PRO A 225 -19.69 -6.71 -4.94
CA PRO A 225 -18.72 -7.78 -5.16
C PRO A 225 -17.73 -7.48 -6.29
N LYS A 226 -18.07 -6.62 -7.27
CA LYS A 226 -17.16 -6.21 -8.34
C LYS A 226 -16.00 -5.35 -7.83
N LEU A 227 -16.20 -4.69 -6.69
CA LEU A 227 -15.22 -3.82 -6.04
C LEU A 227 -14.50 -4.52 -4.88
N ALA A 228 -14.57 -5.86 -4.79
CA ALA A 228 -13.97 -6.62 -3.69
C ALA A 228 -12.47 -6.34 -3.51
N SER A 229 -11.72 -6.13 -4.59
CA SER A 229 -10.29 -5.77 -4.54
C SER A 229 -10.03 -4.36 -4.01
N ARG A 230 -11.05 -3.51 -3.96
CA ARG A 230 -11.01 -2.11 -3.49
C ARG A 230 -11.55 -1.93 -2.07
N ARG A 231 -12.12 -3.00 -1.50
CA ARG A 231 -12.86 -2.98 -0.23
C ARG A 231 -12.06 -2.37 0.93
N ALA A 232 -10.77 -2.69 1.05
CA ALA A 232 -9.95 -2.19 2.16
C ALA A 232 -9.78 -0.66 2.11
N ALA A 233 -9.48 -0.10 0.94
CA ALA A 233 -9.36 1.34 0.78
C ALA A 233 -10.70 2.05 1.03
N TYR A 234 -11.82 1.49 0.53
CA TYR A 234 -13.15 2.07 0.76
C TYR A 234 -13.60 1.94 2.21
N THR A 235 -13.24 0.87 2.91
CA THR A 235 -13.50 0.73 4.35
C THR A 235 -12.80 1.84 5.14
N LEU A 236 -11.58 2.22 4.76
CA LEU A 236 -10.89 3.35 5.38
C LEU A 236 -11.56 4.69 5.07
N LEU A 237 -12.00 4.91 3.82
CA LEU A 237 -12.77 6.11 3.48
C LEU A 237 -14.09 6.18 4.25
N LEU A 238 -14.73 5.03 4.50
CA LEU A 238 -15.93 4.95 5.32
C LEU A 238 -15.65 5.37 6.77
N GLY A 239 -14.49 5.03 7.33
CA GLY A 239 -14.06 5.54 8.64
C GLY A 239 -13.85 7.06 8.68
N ILE A 240 -13.40 7.66 7.57
CA ILE A 240 -13.18 9.11 7.45
C ILE A 240 -14.51 9.87 7.31
N ALA A 241 -15.41 9.36 6.45
CA ALA A 241 -16.68 9.99 6.08
C ALA A 241 -17.82 9.67 7.04
N GLY A 242 -17.75 8.52 7.72
CA GLY A 242 -18.84 7.98 8.53
C GLY A 242 -19.07 8.73 9.85
N GLY A 243 -20.13 8.29 10.54
CA GLY A 243 -20.53 8.80 11.85
C GLY A 243 -20.76 7.68 12.87
N PRO A 244 -21.45 7.97 13.99
CA PRO A 244 -21.71 6.99 15.04
C PRO A 244 -22.38 5.69 14.55
N ASP A 245 -23.36 5.79 13.65
CA ASP A 245 -24.05 4.61 13.10
C ASP A 245 -23.10 3.72 12.28
N THR A 246 -22.18 4.35 11.54
CA THR A 246 -21.11 3.64 10.83
C THR A 246 -20.20 2.89 11.79
N ALA A 247 -19.88 3.49 12.94
CA ALA A 247 -19.05 2.85 13.97
C ALA A 247 -19.75 1.62 14.57
N VAL A 248 -21.07 1.67 14.78
CA VAL A 248 -21.87 0.52 15.24
C VAL A 248 -21.88 -0.59 14.20
N ALA A 249 -22.10 -0.25 12.92
CA ALA A 249 -22.10 -1.23 11.83
C ALA A 249 -20.73 -1.90 11.64
N LEU A 250 -19.63 -1.13 11.77
CA LEU A 250 -18.26 -1.66 11.71
C LEU A 250 -17.97 -2.60 12.88
N GLU A 251 -18.42 -2.28 14.10
CA GLU A 251 -18.24 -3.16 15.27
C GLU A 251 -18.91 -4.52 15.05
N GLN A 252 -20.13 -4.56 14.50
CA GLN A 252 -20.80 -5.82 14.16
C GLN A 252 -20.02 -6.65 13.13
N GLN A 253 -19.41 -6.00 12.13
CA GLN A 253 -18.58 -6.67 11.12
C GLN A 253 -17.27 -7.18 11.73
N ILE A 254 -16.64 -6.42 12.62
CA ILE A 254 -15.44 -6.82 13.35
C ILE A 254 -15.75 -8.03 14.24
N ASP A 255 -16.87 -8.03 14.96
CA ASP A 255 -17.31 -9.17 15.78
C ASP A 255 -17.56 -10.42 14.94
N ALA A 256 -18.13 -10.27 13.74
CA ALA A 256 -18.31 -11.38 12.81
C ALA A 256 -16.96 -11.93 12.32
N ALA A 257 -16.05 -11.05 11.90
CA ALA A 257 -14.70 -11.42 11.49
C ALA A 257 -13.91 -12.13 12.60
N MET A 258 -14.03 -11.65 13.84
CA MET A 258 -13.39 -12.28 15.00
C MET A 258 -13.94 -13.68 15.32
N ARG A 259 -15.25 -13.90 15.13
CA ARG A 259 -15.88 -15.22 15.31
C ARG A 259 -15.46 -16.21 14.24
N THR A 260 -15.33 -15.77 12.99
CA THR A 260 -14.93 -16.61 11.85
C THR A 260 -13.41 -16.68 11.66
N ARG A 261 -12.64 -15.86 12.40
CA ARG A 261 -11.20 -15.64 12.23
C ARG A 261 -10.82 -15.14 10.82
N ASP A 262 -11.72 -14.39 10.19
CA ASP A 262 -11.47 -13.77 8.89
C ASP A 262 -10.69 -12.46 9.07
N ALA A 263 -9.42 -12.47 8.66
CA ALA A 263 -8.55 -11.30 8.73
C ALA A 263 -8.50 -10.48 7.43
N THR A 264 -9.25 -10.86 6.38
CA THR A 264 -9.08 -10.33 5.01
C THR A 264 -9.27 -8.81 4.91
N ASN A 265 -10.25 -8.24 5.61
CA ASN A 265 -10.51 -6.80 5.65
C ASN A 265 -10.32 -6.20 7.06
N LEU A 266 -9.79 -7.00 7.99
CA LEU A 266 -9.85 -6.68 9.41
C LEU A 266 -9.02 -5.43 9.76
N SER A 267 -7.85 -5.24 9.15
CA SER A 267 -7.02 -4.06 9.38
C SER A 267 -7.75 -2.77 8.99
N ALA A 268 -8.43 -2.79 7.84
CA ALA A 268 -9.19 -1.65 7.35
C ALA A 268 -10.39 -1.34 8.26
N MET A 269 -11.12 -2.37 8.72
CA MET A 269 -12.24 -2.20 9.65
C MET A 269 -11.76 -1.65 11.00
N LEU A 270 -10.68 -2.19 11.56
CA LEU A 270 -10.10 -1.70 12.82
C LEU A 270 -9.60 -0.26 12.71
N ALA A 271 -8.94 0.08 11.60
CA ALA A 271 -8.48 1.45 11.36
C ALA A 271 -9.64 2.43 11.17
N ALA A 272 -10.71 2.03 10.47
CA ALA A 272 -11.92 2.84 10.33
C ALA A 272 -12.64 3.04 11.67
N ASP A 273 -12.73 1.99 12.49
CA ASP A 273 -13.31 2.06 13.84
C ASP A 273 -12.49 2.97 14.77
N LEU A 274 -11.15 2.91 14.70
CA LEU A 274 -10.25 3.84 15.38
C LEU A 274 -10.44 5.30 14.92
N GLU A 275 -10.63 5.55 13.63
CA GLU A 275 -10.89 6.90 13.09
C GLU A 275 -12.21 7.48 13.62
N LEU A 276 -13.24 6.64 13.76
CA LEU A 276 -14.56 7.07 14.23
C LEU A 276 -14.63 7.23 15.75
N ARG A 277 -13.94 6.38 16.52
CA ARG A 277 -14.05 6.31 18.00
C ARG A 277 -12.85 6.93 18.74
N GLY A 278 -11.76 7.22 18.03
CA GLY A 278 -10.59 7.89 18.58
C GLY A 278 -9.76 7.07 19.56
N PRO A 279 -8.88 7.73 20.33
CA PRO A 279 -7.77 7.08 21.02
C PRO A 279 -8.18 6.10 22.12
N ARG A 280 -9.37 6.28 22.72
CA ARG A 280 -9.89 5.34 23.74
C ARG A 280 -10.16 3.95 23.17
N ARG A 281 -10.42 3.84 21.87
CA ARG A 281 -10.66 2.55 21.22
C ARG A 281 -9.40 1.69 21.12
N VAL A 282 -8.21 2.27 21.31
CA VAL A 282 -6.95 1.52 21.38
C VAL A 282 -6.91 0.59 22.60
N ASP A 283 -7.52 0.98 23.73
CA ASP A 283 -7.59 0.12 24.93
C ASP A 283 -8.31 -1.21 24.62
N TRP A 284 -9.38 -1.13 23.81
CA TRP A 284 -10.11 -2.32 23.36
C TRP A 284 -9.26 -3.19 22.43
N ILE A 285 -8.42 -2.60 21.56
CA ILE A 285 -7.48 -3.36 20.72
C ILE A 285 -6.44 -4.09 21.58
N GLU A 286 -5.90 -3.43 22.60
CA GLU A 286 -4.93 -4.04 23.52
C GLU A 286 -5.52 -5.27 24.21
N GLN A 287 -6.73 -5.17 24.76
CA GLN A 287 -7.38 -6.29 25.44
C GLN A 287 -7.78 -7.39 24.45
N THR A 288 -8.39 -7.00 23.34
CA THR A 288 -9.00 -7.95 22.39
C THR A 288 -7.96 -8.67 21.56
N TYR A 289 -6.95 -7.95 21.06
CA TYR A 289 -5.95 -8.50 20.16
C TYR A 289 -4.65 -8.84 20.88
N PHE A 290 -4.13 -7.97 21.73
CA PHE A 290 -2.78 -8.18 22.29
C PHE A 290 -2.79 -9.09 23.53
N ALA A 291 -3.75 -8.92 24.44
CA ALA A 291 -3.87 -9.72 25.66
C ALA A 291 -4.39 -11.14 25.40
N ASP A 292 -5.41 -11.30 24.55
CA ASP A 292 -6.02 -12.61 24.27
C ASP A 292 -5.10 -13.54 23.45
N ARG A 293 -4.44 -14.48 24.13
CA ARG A 293 -3.53 -15.46 23.53
C ARG A 293 -4.15 -16.35 22.45
N GLN A 294 -5.47 -16.42 22.35
CA GLN A 294 -6.18 -17.24 21.36
C GLN A 294 -6.25 -16.57 19.98
N ARG A 295 -5.96 -15.25 19.89
CA ARG A 295 -5.94 -14.53 18.61
C ARG A 295 -4.85 -15.05 17.69
N THR A 296 -5.22 -15.20 16.43
CA THR A 296 -4.34 -15.72 15.37
C THR A 296 -3.35 -14.67 14.89
N LEU A 297 -2.24 -15.11 14.30
CA LEU A 297 -1.22 -14.21 13.76
C LEU A 297 -1.78 -13.22 12.70
N PRO A 298 -2.66 -13.61 11.76
CA PRO A 298 -3.31 -12.66 10.86
C PRO A 298 -4.10 -11.56 11.59
N GLU A 299 -4.85 -11.90 12.64
CA GLU A 299 -5.59 -10.92 13.46
C GLU A 299 -4.63 -9.95 14.18
N ILE A 300 -3.53 -10.45 14.74
CA ILE A 300 -2.51 -9.59 15.37
C ILE A 300 -1.90 -8.62 14.36
N ARG A 301 -1.55 -9.10 13.17
CA ARG A 301 -1.02 -8.25 12.11
C ARG A 301 -2.03 -7.21 11.65
N ALA A 302 -3.30 -7.58 11.55
CA ALA A 302 -4.35 -6.65 11.21
C ALA A 302 -4.48 -5.51 12.24
N ALA A 303 -4.44 -5.83 13.54
CA ALA A 303 -4.48 -4.85 14.61
C ALA A 303 -3.24 -3.93 14.63
N LEU A 304 -2.03 -4.50 14.47
CA LEU A 304 -0.79 -3.72 14.39
C LEU A 304 -0.82 -2.79 13.16
N LEU A 305 -1.25 -3.29 12.00
CA LEU A 305 -1.34 -2.50 10.78
C LEU A 305 -2.35 -1.35 10.91
N ALA A 306 -3.48 -1.57 11.58
CA ALA A 306 -4.45 -0.51 11.87
C ALA A 306 -3.85 0.58 12.76
N LEU A 307 -3.07 0.21 13.78
CA LEU A 307 -2.38 1.18 14.63
C LEU A 307 -1.27 1.93 13.88
N SER A 308 -0.50 1.24 13.04
CA SER A 308 0.58 1.80 12.22
C SER A 308 0.09 2.93 11.32
N VAL A 309 -1.04 2.76 10.61
CA VAL A 309 -1.57 3.83 9.72
C VAL A 309 -1.97 5.08 10.51
N HIS A 310 -2.53 4.91 11.71
CA HIS A 310 -2.90 6.00 12.60
C HIS A 310 -1.68 6.69 13.21
N GLY A 311 -0.72 5.92 13.72
CA GLY A 311 0.52 6.45 14.30
C GLY A 311 1.38 7.18 13.28
N SER A 312 1.41 6.70 12.04
CA SER A 312 2.07 7.38 10.93
C SER A 312 1.39 8.71 10.59
N ALA A 313 0.06 8.73 10.53
CA ALA A 313 -0.70 9.91 10.14
C ALA A 313 -0.82 11.00 11.21
N GLU A 314 -0.61 10.65 12.48
CA GLU A 314 -0.70 11.57 13.63
C GLU A 314 -2.04 12.34 13.67
N GLY A 315 -3.11 11.60 13.38
CA GLY A 315 -4.47 12.13 13.22
C GLY A 315 -5.32 11.91 14.46
N THR A 316 -6.48 11.28 14.26
CA THR A 316 -7.50 11.06 15.30
C THR A 316 -6.98 10.25 16.47
N VAL A 317 -6.09 9.28 16.21
CA VAL A 317 -5.31 8.58 17.23
C VAL A 317 -3.87 9.13 17.21
N PRO A 318 -3.41 9.81 18.27
CA PRO A 318 -2.06 10.35 18.32
C PRO A 318 -0.99 9.26 18.30
N ARG A 319 0.15 9.51 17.64
CA ARG A 319 1.29 8.57 17.56
C ARG A 319 1.73 8.08 18.94
N ARG A 320 1.79 8.97 19.93
CA ARG A 320 2.10 8.61 21.32
C ARG A 320 1.21 7.49 21.86
N ARG A 321 -0.10 7.55 21.61
CA ARG A 321 -1.03 6.50 22.07
C ARG A 321 -0.75 5.17 21.37
N VAL A 322 -0.35 5.19 20.10
CA VAL A 322 0.06 3.99 19.37
C VAL A 322 1.36 3.41 19.93
N VAL A 323 2.35 4.25 20.23
CA VAL A 323 3.61 3.83 20.88
C VAL A 323 3.32 3.14 22.22
N GLU A 324 2.44 3.72 23.06
CA GLU A 324 2.00 3.10 24.32
C GLU A 324 1.40 1.70 24.09
N ALA A 325 0.59 1.53 23.04
CA ALA A 325 0.02 0.23 22.67
C ALA A 325 1.07 -0.77 22.18
N TYR A 326 2.11 -0.32 21.47
CA TYR A 326 3.23 -1.14 21.05
C TYR A 326 4.10 -1.59 22.22
N LEU A 327 4.34 -0.72 23.20
CA LEU A 327 5.03 -1.08 24.44
C LEU A 327 4.23 -2.14 25.23
N TYR A 328 2.91 -1.99 25.29
CA TYR A 328 2.03 -3.02 25.85
C TYR A 328 2.13 -4.33 25.07
N PHE A 329 2.08 -4.28 23.74
CA PHE A 329 2.20 -5.43 22.85
C PHE A 329 3.52 -6.19 23.04
N ILE A 330 4.65 -5.50 23.16
CA ILE A 330 5.97 -6.13 23.41
C ILE A 330 5.95 -6.96 24.70
N LYS A 331 5.39 -6.39 25.77
CA LYS A 331 5.30 -7.05 27.09
C LYS A 331 4.32 -8.21 27.07
N ALA A 332 3.16 -8.01 26.45
CA ALA A 332 2.16 -9.05 26.26
C ALA A 332 2.75 -10.16 25.38
N ARG A 333 3.15 -9.89 24.14
CA ARG A 333 3.54 -10.89 23.14
C ARG A 333 5.04 -10.92 22.86
N LYS A 334 5.85 -11.17 23.89
CA LYS A 334 7.32 -11.28 23.77
C LYS A 334 7.82 -12.06 22.55
N PRO A 335 7.25 -13.22 22.17
CA PRO A 335 7.72 -13.97 20.98
C PRO A 335 7.48 -13.28 19.63
N MET A 336 6.65 -12.23 19.60
CA MET A 336 6.26 -11.45 18.41
C MET A 336 6.73 -9.98 18.52
N ALA A 337 7.58 -9.67 19.51
CA ALA A 337 7.93 -8.30 19.84
C ALA A 337 8.69 -7.57 18.72
N GLY A 338 9.29 -8.31 17.77
CA GLY A 338 10.02 -7.71 16.67
C GLY A 338 9.13 -7.06 15.61
N PHE A 339 7.82 -7.37 15.59
CA PHE A 339 6.90 -6.81 14.60
C PHE A 339 6.79 -5.28 14.61
N VAL A 340 7.03 -4.64 15.76
CA VAL A 340 6.91 -3.18 15.91
C VAL A 340 8.26 -2.48 16.04
N ALA A 341 9.37 -3.22 16.07
CA ALA A 341 10.68 -2.67 16.40
C ALA A 341 11.17 -1.61 15.39
N MET A 342 11.04 -1.90 14.10
CA MET A 342 11.49 -0.95 13.07
C MET A 342 10.64 0.31 13.03
N GLU A 343 9.33 0.20 13.22
CA GLU A 343 8.44 1.37 13.24
C GLU A 343 8.69 2.24 14.49
N LEU A 344 8.94 1.63 15.65
CA LEU A 344 9.38 2.38 16.83
C LEU A 344 10.72 3.08 16.60
N ALA A 345 11.66 2.45 15.90
CA ALA A 345 12.94 3.08 15.55
C ALA A 345 12.75 4.25 14.58
N ASP A 346 11.89 4.07 13.57
CA ASP A 346 11.56 5.09 12.57
C ASP A 346 10.87 6.31 13.21
N TRP A 347 10.12 6.11 14.29
CA TRP A 347 9.51 7.18 15.08
C TRP A 347 10.40 7.69 16.23
N GLU A 348 11.64 7.19 16.34
CA GLU A 348 12.57 7.51 17.42
C GLU A 348 11.98 7.28 18.82
N ALA A 349 11.09 6.29 18.95
CA ALA A 349 10.41 5.94 20.21
C ALA A 349 11.25 4.94 21.01
N TRP A 350 12.16 5.46 21.84
CA TRP A 350 13.22 4.65 22.47
C TRP A 350 12.82 3.90 23.76
N ASP A 351 11.58 4.03 24.24
CA ASP A 351 11.14 3.46 25.52
C ASP A 351 11.13 1.91 25.55
N ALA A 352 11.19 1.25 24.39
CA ALA A 352 11.25 -0.21 24.30
C ALA A 352 12.66 -0.80 24.52
N THR A 353 13.71 0.02 24.67
CA THR A 353 15.11 -0.44 24.68
C THR A 353 15.39 -1.46 25.78
N ALA A 354 14.94 -1.22 27.00
CA ALA A 354 15.16 -2.15 28.11
C ALA A 354 14.42 -3.49 27.89
N ASP A 355 13.18 -3.44 27.40
CA ASP A 355 12.39 -4.64 27.10
C ASP A 355 13.05 -5.47 25.98
N TYR A 356 13.57 -4.83 24.93
CA TYR A 356 14.26 -5.50 23.83
C TYR A 356 15.60 -6.12 24.24
N VAL A 357 16.40 -5.44 25.08
CA VAL A 357 17.62 -6.04 25.66
C VAL A 357 17.27 -7.31 26.46
N ALA A 358 16.21 -7.25 27.27
CA ALA A 358 15.75 -8.42 28.02
C ALA A 358 15.31 -9.56 27.09
N ILE A 359 14.59 -9.27 26.01
CA ILE A 359 14.12 -10.25 25.02
C ILE A 359 15.28 -10.95 24.30
N ILE A 360 16.34 -10.22 23.94
CA ILE A 360 17.54 -10.79 23.32
C ILE A 360 18.24 -11.74 24.30
N ARG A 361 18.41 -11.33 25.56
CA ARG A 361 19.03 -12.16 26.61
C ARG A 361 18.24 -13.43 26.90
N SER A 362 16.91 -13.33 26.96
CA SER A 362 16.03 -14.46 27.23
C SER A 362 15.74 -15.35 26.00
N LYS A 363 16.22 -14.95 24.81
CA LYS A 363 15.96 -15.64 23.52
C LYS A 363 14.45 -15.87 23.30
N SER A 364 13.63 -14.91 23.71
CA SER A 364 12.16 -15.06 23.65
C SER A 364 11.60 -14.97 22.23
N VAL A 365 12.30 -14.28 21.32
CA VAL A 365 12.01 -14.25 19.88
C VAL A 365 12.92 -15.24 19.17
N ARG A 366 12.36 -16.04 18.26
CA ARG A 366 13.10 -17.07 17.50
C ARG A 366 13.18 -16.78 16.02
N ASP A 367 12.27 -15.98 15.49
CA ASP A 367 12.25 -15.62 14.08
C ASP A 367 13.46 -14.73 13.74
N PRO A 368 14.32 -15.10 12.77
CA PRO A 368 15.51 -14.33 12.43
C PRO A 368 15.21 -12.91 11.93
N ALA A 369 14.09 -12.70 11.23
CA ALA A 369 13.73 -11.38 10.71
C ALA A 369 13.27 -10.46 11.85
N GLU A 370 12.51 -10.99 12.81
CA GLU A 370 12.15 -10.25 14.01
C GLU A 370 13.37 -9.94 14.89
N LEU A 371 14.31 -10.88 15.04
CA LEU A 371 15.56 -10.63 15.75
C LEU A 371 16.37 -9.52 15.07
N PHE A 372 16.46 -9.53 13.74
CA PHE A 372 17.11 -8.47 12.97
C PHE A 372 16.46 -7.10 13.21
N ALA A 373 15.12 -7.03 13.22
CA ALA A 373 14.38 -5.80 13.51
C ALA A 373 14.69 -5.26 14.92
N ILE A 374 14.68 -6.13 15.93
CA ILE A 374 15.02 -5.76 17.31
C ILE A 374 16.46 -5.25 17.41
N LEU A 375 17.42 -5.94 16.81
CA LEU A 375 18.83 -5.54 16.82
C LEU A 375 19.05 -4.21 16.09
N SER A 376 18.33 -3.98 15.00
CA SER A 376 18.37 -2.72 14.25
C SER A 376 17.83 -1.56 15.08
N TYR A 377 16.71 -1.73 15.77
CA TYR A 377 16.19 -0.76 16.73
C TYR A 377 17.22 -0.46 17.83
N LEU A 378 17.81 -1.49 18.45
CA LEU A 378 18.78 -1.32 19.54
C LEU A 378 20.05 -0.58 19.08
N LYS A 379 20.49 -0.84 17.84
CA LYS A 379 21.64 -0.16 17.23
C LYS A 379 21.38 1.33 16.99
N LEU A 380 20.15 1.70 16.64
CA LEU A 380 19.75 3.09 16.40
C LEU A 380 19.45 3.84 17.71
N SER A 381 19.05 3.14 18.76
CA SER A 381 18.66 3.77 20.03
C SER A 381 19.86 4.42 20.76
N PRO A 382 19.79 5.72 21.09
CA PRO A 382 20.82 6.40 21.87
C PRO A 382 20.92 5.85 23.30
N LEU A 383 19.84 5.27 23.84
CA LEU A 383 19.81 4.69 25.18
C LEU A 383 20.69 3.43 25.28
N THR A 384 20.80 2.66 24.20
CA THR A 384 21.69 1.48 24.16
C THR A 384 23.16 1.90 24.23
N THR A 385 23.53 2.96 23.50
CA THR A 385 24.89 3.51 23.50
C THR A 385 25.26 4.04 24.88
N ALA A 386 24.35 4.77 25.53
CA ALA A 386 24.56 5.28 26.89
C ALA A 386 24.75 4.15 27.91
N GLN A 387 23.96 3.08 27.82
CA GLN A 387 24.11 1.90 28.69
C GLN A 387 25.45 1.20 28.47
N THR A 388 25.92 1.10 27.22
CA THR A 388 27.20 0.44 26.89
C THR A 388 28.39 1.28 27.37
N ALA A 389 28.31 2.62 27.25
CA ALA A 389 29.33 3.54 27.74
C ALA A 389 29.41 3.61 29.27
N SER A 390 28.34 3.22 29.98
CA SER A 390 28.26 3.20 31.44
C SER A 390 28.70 1.88 32.07
N LEU A 391 28.97 0.85 31.25
CA LEU A 391 29.55 -0.41 31.74
C LEU A 391 31.06 -0.19 31.97
N PRO A 392 31.62 -0.56 33.14
CA PRO A 392 33.05 -0.45 33.37
C PRO A 392 33.80 -1.24 32.29
N SER A 393 34.79 -0.61 31.66
CA SER A 393 35.67 -1.25 30.68
C SER A 393 36.31 -2.49 31.31
N THR A 394 36.03 -3.67 30.77
CA THR A 394 36.62 -4.94 31.21
C THR A 394 38.11 -5.06 30.93
N ASP A 395 38.78 -3.98 30.52
CA ASP A 395 40.24 -3.88 30.28
C ASP A 395 41.03 -3.47 31.54
N GLN A 396 40.43 -3.55 32.73
CA GLN A 396 41.15 -3.39 34.00
C GLN A 396 40.84 -4.53 34.98
N GLN A 397 41.19 -5.77 34.61
CA GLN A 397 41.63 -6.76 35.58
C GLN A 397 42.88 -7.45 35.03
N GLU A 398 43.99 -7.14 35.69
CA GLU A 398 45.35 -7.70 35.52
C GLU A 398 45.41 -9.22 35.63
#